data_AF-A0A085B837-F1
#
_entry.id   AF-A0A085B837-F1
#
_cell.length_a   1.000
_cell.length_b   1.000
_cell.length_c   1.000
_cell.angle_alpha   90.00
_cell.angle_beta   90.00
_cell.angle_gamma   90.00
#
_symmetry.space_group_name_H-M   'P 1'
#
loop_
_entity.id
_entity.type
_entity.pdbx_description
1 polymer ?
#
loop_
_entity_poly.entity_id
_entity_poly.type
_entity_poly.pdbx_seq_one_letter_code
_entity_poly.pdbx_strand_id
1 'polypeptide(L)'
;MKSIKILAVAALCTFALSCNKKEETSSNHVPGVDYDSATTVVGALSQEAVNPDDAALVKEAQSKPLTTIAFSETDHNFGEIKKGEKVEHIYEVTNTGTNPLIISNVKPGCGCTVPDYTKEPILPGKKGKITLHFDSTNFDGAVSKAADVFVNVEKAPVRLTFAANITQ
;
A
#
# COMPACT_ATOMS: atom_id res chain seq x y z
N MET A 1 -16.96 -50.92 19.10
CA MET A 1 -17.00 -51.07 20.58
C MET A 1 -15.74 -50.42 21.10
N LYS A 2 -15.71 -49.32 21.86
CA LYS A 2 -16.49 -49.02 23.07
C LYS A 2 -16.55 -47.50 23.27
N SER A 3 -17.74 -47.02 23.60
CA SER A 3 -18.12 -45.67 23.98
C SER A 3 -17.45 -45.19 25.27
N ILE A 4 -17.04 -43.91 25.33
CA ILE A 4 -16.85 -43.19 26.60
C ILE A 4 -17.45 -41.78 26.46
N LYS A 5 -18.46 -41.49 27.29
CA LYS A 5 -19.09 -40.19 27.52
C LYS A 5 -18.52 -39.61 28.82
N ILE A 6 -18.00 -38.37 28.82
CA ILE A 6 -17.73 -37.57 30.04
C ILE A 6 -17.93 -36.09 29.65
N LEU A 7 -19.09 -35.51 29.95
CA LEU A 7 -19.45 -34.68 31.12
C LEU A 7 -18.89 -33.24 31.07
N ALA A 8 -19.82 -32.28 31.06
CA ALA A 8 -19.60 -30.85 31.03
C ALA A 8 -19.08 -30.28 32.35
N VAL A 9 -18.30 -29.20 32.30
CA VAL A 9 -18.06 -28.29 33.43
C VAL A 9 -18.19 -26.86 32.92
N ALA A 10 -19.20 -26.16 33.45
CA ALA A 10 -19.39 -24.73 33.29
C ALA A 10 -18.42 -23.95 34.18
N ALA A 11 -17.73 -22.96 33.63
CA ALA A 11 -16.91 -22.03 34.39
C ALA A 11 -17.59 -20.66 34.40
N LEU A 12 -18.18 -20.34 35.55
CA LEU A 12 -18.69 -19.04 35.93
C LEU A 12 -17.52 -18.23 36.48
N CYS A 13 -17.12 -17.14 35.82
CA CYS A 13 -16.18 -16.17 36.38
C CYS A 13 -16.82 -14.79 36.39
N THR A 14 -17.56 -14.52 37.46
CA THR A 14 -17.93 -13.18 37.92
C THR A 14 -16.73 -12.59 38.68
N PHE A 15 -16.15 -11.51 38.18
CA PHE A 15 -15.29 -10.65 38.98
C PHE A 15 -15.75 -9.20 38.82
N ALA A 16 -16.30 -8.67 39.91
CA ALA A 16 -16.69 -7.29 40.09
C ALA A 16 -15.63 -6.57 40.94
N LEU A 17 -15.14 -5.44 40.46
CA LEU A 17 -14.39 -4.39 41.18
C LEU A 17 -14.80 -3.07 40.49
N SER A 18 -15.76 -2.27 40.97
CA SER A 18 -15.77 -1.38 42.15
C SER A 18 -14.72 -0.25 42.10
N CYS A 19 -15.12 0.94 41.60
CA CYS A 19 -15.22 2.21 42.38
C CYS A 19 -15.29 3.48 41.51
N ASN A 20 -16.38 4.23 41.73
CA ASN A 20 -16.65 5.67 41.56
C ASN A 20 -15.46 6.63 41.35
N LYS A 21 -15.62 7.66 40.50
CA LYS A 21 -16.18 8.98 40.92
C LYS A 21 -16.02 10.09 39.86
N LYS A 22 -17.18 10.65 39.50
CA LYS A 22 -17.53 12.04 39.11
C LYS A 22 -17.11 12.61 37.75
N GLU A 23 -18.17 12.86 37.00
CA GLU A 23 -18.40 13.89 35.98
C GLU A 23 -18.05 15.31 36.49
N GLU A 24 -17.63 16.18 35.56
CA GLU A 24 -18.29 17.47 35.39
C GLU A 24 -18.43 17.80 33.90
N THR A 25 -19.67 18.12 33.55
CA THR A 25 -20.18 18.62 32.27
C THR A 25 -19.98 20.13 32.25
N SER A 26 -19.53 20.70 31.12
CA SER A 26 -19.99 22.04 30.76
C SER A 26 -20.23 22.14 29.26
N SER A 27 -21.50 22.38 29.00
CA SER A 27 -22.20 22.54 27.73
C SER A 27 -21.73 23.79 26.98
N ASN A 28 -21.65 23.71 25.66
CA ASN A 28 -22.48 24.60 24.85
C ASN A 28 -22.86 23.97 23.50
N HIS A 29 -24.16 24.07 23.26
CA HIS A 29 -24.96 23.56 22.16
C HIS A 29 -25.24 24.68 21.15
N VAL A 30 -25.16 24.41 19.85
CA VAL A 30 -26.11 24.91 18.82
C VAL A 30 -26.01 24.04 17.55
N PRO A 31 -27.03 24.01 16.67
CA PRO A 31 -27.60 22.78 16.14
C PRO A 31 -27.54 22.69 14.60
N GLY A 32 -27.89 21.50 14.09
CA GLY A 32 -28.54 21.37 12.78
C GLY A 32 -27.60 21.35 11.57
N VAL A 33 -27.19 20.16 11.17
CA VAL A 33 -27.20 19.78 9.75
C VAL A 33 -27.69 18.35 9.62
N ASP A 34 -28.90 18.28 9.09
CA ASP A 34 -29.65 17.16 8.58
C ASP A 34 -28.78 16.35 7.58
N TYR A 35 -28.40 15.13 7.98
CA TYR A 35 -27.85 14.11 7.08
C TYR A 35 -28.84 12.95 7.04
N ASP A 36 -29.90 13.12 6.26
CA ASP A 36 -30.62 11.99 5.69
C ASP A 36 -29.86 11.51 4.45
N SER A 37 -29.29 10.31 4.55
CA SER A 37 -29.46 9.27 3.54
C SER A 37 -28.45 8.15 3.78
N ALA A 38 -28.99 6.96 4.01
CA ALA A 38 -28.27 5.71 3.90
C ALA A 38 -27.63 5.58 2.49
N THR A 39 -26.33 5.26 2.41
CA THR A 39 -25.75 4.51 1.29
C THR A 39 -24.43 3.84 1.70
N THR A 40 -24.53 2.51 1.68
CA THR A 40 -23.55 1.45 1.43
C THR A 40 -22.21 1.83 0.75
N VAL A 41 -21.12 1.38 1.40
CA VAL A 41 -19.77 0.97 0.95
C VAL A 41 -19.21 1.47 -0.40
N VAL A 42 -18.00 2.03 -0.39
CA VAL A 42 -16.77 1.45 -0.99
C VAL A 42 -15.56 2.29 -0.57
N GLY A 43 -14.46 1.62 -0.22
CA GLY A 43 -13.18 2.25 0.08
C GLY A 43 -12.68 3.07 -1.11
N ALA A 44 -12.46 4.36 -0.87
CA ALA A 44 -11.92 5.29 -1.83
C ALA A 44 -10.42 5.00 -2.03
N LEU A 45 -10.08 4.27 -3.09
CA LEU A 45 -8.83 4.51 -3.80
C LEU A 45 -8.95 5.91 -4.41
N SER A 46 -8.26 6.88 -3.81
CA SER A 46 -8.22 8.26 -4.25
C SER A 46 -7.67 8.33 -5.68
N GLN A 47 -8.57 8.58 -6.64
CA GLN A 47 -8.17 9.13 -7.93
C GLN A 47 -7.83 10.61 -7.71
N GLU A 48 -6.59 10.87 -7.30
CA GLU A 48 -6.01 12.20 -7.43
C GLU A 48 -5.85 12.53 -8.93
N ALA A 49 -6.07 13.80 -9.28
CA ALA A 49 -6.03 14.28 -10.65
C ALA A 49 -4.71 13.90 -11.33
N VAL A 50 -4.81 13.03 -12.34
CA VAL A 50 -3.68 12.53 -13.12
C VAL A 50 -2.99 13.72 -13.77
N ASN A 51 -1.71 13.96 -13.45
CA ASN A 51 -0.88 14.94 -14.15
C ASN A 51 -0.92 14.61 -15.66
N PRO A 52 -1.12 15.59 -16.56
CA PRO A 52 -1.16 15.35 -18.02
C PRO A 52 0.01 14.52 -18.54
N ASP A 53 1.20 14.64 -17.94
CA ASP A 53 2.37 13.84 -18.31
C ASP A 53 2.19 12.35 -17.98
N ASP A 54 1.53 12.03 -16.87
CA ASP A 54 1.26 10.65 -16.46
C ASP A 54 0.17 10.02 -17.35
N ALA A 55 -0.80 10.82 -17.82
CA ALA A 55 -1.84 10.34 -18.73
C ALA A 55 -1.27 9.87 -20.09
N ALA A 56 -0.20 10.51 -20.59
CA ALA A 56 0.49 10.07 -21.79
C ALA A 56 1.21 8.74 -21.59
N LEU A 57 1.90 8.57 -20.45
CA LEU A 57 2.59 7.33 -20.09
C LEU A 57 1.61 6.16 -19.88
N VAL A 58 0.42 6.42 -19.32
CA VAL A 58 -0.65 5.42 -19.22
C VAL A 58 -1.12 4.99 -20.61
N LYS A 59 -1.39 5.94 -21.52
CA LYS A 59 -1.80 5.62 -22.90
C LYS A 59 -0.72 4.83 -23.65
N GLU A 60 0.55 5.18 -23.48
CA GLU A 60 1.66 4.43 -24.07
C GLU A 60 1.69 2.99 -23.54
N ALA A 61 1.61 2.80 -22.22
CA ALA A 61 1.60 1.48 -21.61
C ALA A 61 0.40 0.63 -22.09
N GLN A 62 -0.79 1.23 -22.13
CA GLN A 62 -2.03 0.57 -22.56
C GLN A 62 -2.18 0.43 -24.08
N SER A 63 -1.25 0.95 -24.87
CA SER A 63 -1.18 0.69 -26.32
C SER A 63 -0.71 -0.74 -26.65
N LYS A 64 -0.14 -1.45 -25.66
CA LYS A 64 0.25 -2.86 -25.77
C LYS A 64 -0.94 -3.77 -25.38
N PRO A 65 -0.97 -5.04 -25.83
CA PRO A 65 -1.98 -5.99 -25.39
C PRO A 65 -2.05 -6.06 -23.87
N LEU A 66 -3.23 -5.83 -23.30
CA LEU A 66 -3.40 -5.80 -21.85
C LEU A 66 -3.18 -7.18 -21.22
N THR A 67 -2.66 -7.19 -19.99
CA THR A 67 -2.53 -8.40 -19.17
C THR A 67 -2.89 -8.11 -17.71
N THR A 68 -2.76 -9.10 -16.84
CA THR A 68 -2.95 -8.95 -15.40
C THR A 68 -1.62 -9.11 -14.66
N ILE A 69 -1.52 -8.45 -13.51
CA ILE A 69 -0.31 -8.31 -12.72
C ILE A 69 -0.61 -8.64 -11.25
N ALA A 70 0.36 -9.24 -10.57
CA ALA A 70 0.36 -9.35 -9.12
C ALA A 70 1.73 -8.93 -8.57
N PHE A 71 1.73 -8.23 -7.44
CA PHE A 71 2.92 -7.92 -6.68
C PHE A 71 2.92 -8.73 -5.40
N SER A 72 4.10 -9.19 -4.96
CA SER A 72 4.24 -9.84 -3.65
C SER A 72 3.95 -8.86 -2.51
N GLU A 73 4.28 -7.58 -2.71
CA GLU A 73 3.95 -6.45 -1.84
C GLU A 73 4.00 -5.15 -2.65
N THR A 74 3.30 -4.12 -2.18
CA THR A 74 3.30 -2.78 -2.79
C THR A 74 3.86 -1.71 -1.87
N ASP A 75 4.15 -2.06 -0.62
CA ASP A 75 4.71 -1.20 0.39
C ASP A 75 5.90 -1.88 1.08
N HIS A 76 6.80 -1.08 1.63
CA HIS A 76 7.96 -1.56 2.39
C HIS A 76 8.29 -0.57 3.52
N ASN A 77 8.86 -1.05 4.62
CA ASN A 77 9.37 -0.18 5.67
C ASN A 77 10.80 -0.58 6.03
N PHE A 78 11.75 0.31 5.75
CA PHE A 78 13.15 0.12 6.09
C PHE A 78 13.42 0.22 7.61
N GLY A 79 12.45 0.70 8.39
CA GLY A 79 12.62 0.95 9.81
C GLY A 79 13.53 2.14 10.05
N GLU A 80 14.43 2.03 11.02
CA GLU A 80 15.43 3.05 11.31
C GLU A 80 16.65 2.88 10.40
N ILE A 81 17.01 3.95 9.70
CA ILE A 81 18.22 4.00 8.87
C ILE A 81 19.05 5.22 9.27
N LYS A 82 20.36 5.18 9.01
CA LYS A 82 21.24 6.33 9.30
C LYS A 82 21.18 7.36 8.18
N LYS A 83 21.40 8.62 8.53
CA LYS A 83 21.54 9.70 7.55
C LYS A 83 22.74 9.44 6.63
N GLY A 84 22.51 9.57 5.33
CA GLY A 84 23.50 9.26 4.29
C GLY A 84 23.59 7.78 3.90
N GLU A 85 22.80 6.91 4.54
CA GLU A 85 22.66 5.53 4.13
C GLU A 85 21.91 5.41 2.79
N LYS A 86 22.34 4.46 1.97
CA LYS A 86 21.68 4.11 0.70
C LYS A 86 21.07 2.73 0.86
N VAL A 87 19.75 2.68 0.83
CA VAL A 87 18.98 1.44 0.97
C VAL A 87 18.25 1.13 -0.31
N GLU A 88 17.91 -0.13 -0.52
CA GLU A 88 17.13 -0.57 -1.67
C GLU A 88 16.11 -1.63 -1.28
N HIS A 89 14.99 -1.67 -1.99
CA HIS A 89 14.00 -2.73 -1.85
C HIS A 89 13.57 -3.25 -3.21
N ILE A 90 13.34 -4.56 -3.29
CA ILE A 90 12.95 -5.26 -4.52
C ILE A 90 11.48 -5.66 -4.41
N TYR A 91 10.64 -5.04 -5.24
CA TYR A 91 9.26 -5.45 -5.44
C TYR A 91 9.21 -6.51 -6.53
N GLU A 92 8.90 -7.74 -6.13
CA GLU A 92 8.70 -8.85 -7.07
C GLU A 92 7.34 -8.71 -7.76
N VAL A 93 7.36 -8.78 -9.09
CA VAL A 93 6.17 -8.69 -9.93
C VAL A 93 5.96 -9.99 -10.70
N THR A 94 4.73 -10.48 -10.73
CA THR A 94 4.34 -11.68 -11.48
C THR A 94 3.33 -11.31 -12.56
N ASN A 95 3.57 -11.77 -13.80
CA ASN A 95 2.55 -11.71 -14.84
C ASN A 95 1.53 -12.84 -14.63
N THR A 96 0.32 -12.48 -14.24
CA THR A 96 -0.77 -13.44 -13.96
C THR A 96 -1.71 -13.64 -15.14
N GLY A 97 -1.52 -12.90 -16.23
CA GLY A 97 -2.37 -12.96 -17.40
C GLY A 97 -1.75 -13.78 -18.54
N THR A 98 -2.26 -13.56 -19.75
CA THR A 98 -1.96 -14.36 -20.94
C THR A 98 -1.09 -13.65 -21.97
N ASN A 99 -1.02 -12.32 -21.92
CA ASN A 99 -0.12 -11.52 -22.76
C ASN A 99 1.18 -11.21 -21.98
N PRO A 100 2.30 -10.91 -22.66
CA PRO A 100 3.50 -10.43 -21.98
C PRO A 100 3.23 -9.15 -21.19
N LEU A 101 3.72 -9.10 -19.95
CA LEU A 101 3.67 -7.92 -19.09
C LEU A 101 4.89 -7.05 -19.39
N ILE A 102 4.67 -5.78 -19.69
CA ILE A 102 5.69 -4.82 -20.11
C ILE A 102 5.63 -3.61 -19.17
N ILE A 103 6.71 -3.40 -18.43
CA ILE A 103 6.91 -2.20 -17.62
C ILE A 103 7.54 -1.15 -18.54
N SER A 104 6.77 -0.14 -18.94
CA SER A 104 7.26 0.92 -19.83
C SER A 104 8.03 2.00 -19.06
N ASN A 105 7.64 2.27 -17.81
CA ASN A 105 8.28 3.27 -17.00
C ASN A 105 8.06 3.04 -15.50
N VAL A 106 8.99 3.49 -14.67
CA VAL A 106 8.86 3.60 -13.22
C VAL A 106 9.28 5.01 -12.85
N LYS A 107 8.35 5.81 -12.33
CA LYS A 107 8.55 7.25 -12.04
C LYS A 107 8.47 7.48 -10.53
N PRO A 108 9.60 7.71 -9.85
CA PRO A 108 9.60 8.11 -8.44
C PRO A 108 9.07 9.54 -8.27
N GLY A 109 8.49 9.82 -7.10
CA GLY A 109 8.01 11.17 -6.76
C GLY A 109 9.11 12.20 -6.47
N CYS A 110 10.36 11.78 -6.22
CA CYS A 110 11.51 12.64 -5.96
C CYS A 110 12.76 12.12 -6.69
N GLY A 111 13.73 13.00 -6.99
CA GLY A 111 15.06 12.58 -7.47
C GLY A 111 15.92 11.86 -6.43
N CYS A 112 15.42 11.70 -5.20
CA CYS A 112 16.07 10.98 -4.12
C CYS A 112 15.89 9.45 -4.20
N THR A 113 15.05 9.00 -5.13
CA THR A 113 14.80 7.60 -5.41
C THR A 113 15.16 7.30 -6.85
N VAL A 114 15.94 6.25 -7.08
CA VAL A 114 16.33 5.78 -8.41
C VAL A 114 15.72 4.40 -8.64
N PRO A 115 14.97 4.19 -9.73
CA PRO A 115 14.39 2.89 -10.04
C PRO A 115 15.30 2.07 -10.97
N ASP A 116 15.40 0.77 -10.70
CA ASP A 116 15.84 -0.25 -11.66
C ASP A 116 14.69 -1.25 -11.86
N TYR A 117 14.50 -1.78 -13.06
CA TYR A 117 13.39 -2.69 -13.33
C TYR A 117 13.65 -3.57 -14.55
N THR A 118 12.99 -4.74 -14.59
CA THR A 118 13.01 -5.65 -15.73
C THR A 118 12.56 -4.93 -17.01
N LYS A 119 13.43 -4.86 -18.02
CA LYS A 119 13.16 -4.17 -19.30
C LYS A 119 12.58 -5.12 -20.34
N GLU A 120 12.88 -6.40 -20.23
CA GLU A 120 12.36 -7.43 -21.10
C GLU A 120 10.88 -7.72 -20.77
N PRO A 121 10.07 -8.11 -21.76
CA PRO A 121 8.70 -8.57 -21.51
C PRO A 121 8.67 -9.77 -20.54
N ILE A 122 7.89 -9.66 -19.47
CA ILE A 122 7.68 -10.73 -18.49
C ILE A 122 6.58 -11.64 -19.04
N LEU A 123 6.96 -12.85 -19.47
CA LEU A 123 6.03 -13.82 -20.05
C LEU A 123 4.98 -14.33 -19.03
N PRO A 124 3.85 -14.89 -19.49
CA PRO A 124 2.82 -15.47 -18.61
C PRO A 124 3.40 -16.42 -17.55
N GLY A 125 2.99 -16.22 -16.30
CA GLY A 125 3.46 -17.00 -15.14
C GLY A 125 4.93 -16.76 -14.76
N LYS A 126 5.63 -15.83 -15.41
CA LYS A 126 7.00 -15.45 -15.05
C LYS A 126 7.01 -14.22 -14.15
N LYS A 127 8.17 -14.06 -13.50
CA LYS A 127 8.45 -13.00 -12.55
C LYS A 127 9.46 -12.02 -13.12
N GLY A 128 9.30 -10.76 -12.75
CA GLY A 128 10.28 -9.70 -12.92
C GLY A 128 10.51 -8.99 -11.59
N LYS A 129 11.28 -7.91 -11.64
CA LYS A 129 11.61 -7.10 -10.47
C LYS A 129 11.53 -5.61 -10.76
N ILE A 130 11.16 -4.85 -9.75
CA ILE A 130 11.35 -3.40 -9.67
C ILE A 130 12.12 -3.12 -8.38
N THR A 131 13.29 -2.53 -8.49
CA THR A 131 14.13 -2.12 -7.35
C THR A 131 14.04 -0.61 -7.19
N LEU A 132 13.71 -0.13 -5.98
CA LEU A 132 13.80 1.28 -5.64
C LEU A 132 15.01 1.50 -4.73
N HIS A 133 15.99 2.27 -5.21
CA HIS A 133 17.15 2.70 -4.43
C HIS A 133 16.85 4.08 -3.84
N PHE A 134 17.06 4.26 -2.53
CA PHE A 134 16.81 5.51 -1.81
C PHE A 134 18.10 6.04 -1.19
N ASP A 135 18.39 7.32 -1.43
CA ASP A 135 19.51 8.04 -0.82
C ASP A 135 18.99 8.94 0.32
N SER A 136 19.33 8.59 1.57
CA SER A 136 18.82 9.29 2.77
C SER A 136 19.57 10.57 3.11
N THR A 137 20.61 10.95 2.35
CA THR A 137 21.55 12.05 2.68
C THR A 137 20.85 13.36 3.07
N ASN A 138 19.74 13.70 2.41
CA ASN A 138 19.03 14.97 2.57
C ASN A 138 17.74 14.85 3.40
N PHE A 139 17.61 13.80 4.21
CA PHE A 139 16.42 13.54 5.02
C PHE A 139 16.77 13.39 6.50
N ASP A 140 15.80 13.66 7.35
CA ASP A 140 15.84 13.50 8.81
C ASP A 140 14.43 13.09 9.27
N GLY A 141 14.32 12.19 10.26
CA GLY A 141 13.04 11.73 10.79
C GLY A 141 12.23 10.84 9.83
N ALA A 142 10.92 10.77 10.04
CA ALA A 142 10.05 9.90 9.27
C ALA A 142 9.85 10.38 7.83
N VAL A 143 10.01 9.47 6.87
CA VAL A 143 9.73 9.70 5.45
C VAL A 143 8.81 8.61 4.90
N SER A 144 7.98 9.00 3.93
CA SER A 144 7.25 8.10 3.05
C SER A 144 7.47 8.53 1.61
N LYS A 145 7.77 7.58 0.73
CA LYS A 145 8.09 7.78 -0.67
C LYS A 145 7.25 6.85 -1.53
N ALA A 146 7.08 7.24 -2.79
CA ALA A 146 6.33 6.46 -3.75
C ALA A 146 6.97 6.50 -5.15
N ALA A 147 6.70 5.48 -5.94
CA ALA A 147 6.97 5.43 -7.37
C ALA A 147 5.75 4.88 -8.12
N ASP A 148 5.41 5.53 -9.23
CA ASP A 148 4.33 5.11 -10.10
C ASP A 148 4.89 4.25 -11.24
N VAL A 149 4.34 3.04 -11.38
CA VAL A 149 4.75 2.01 -12.33
C VAL A 149 3.77 2.00 -13.49
N PHE A 150 4.25 2.39 -14.66
CA PHE A 150 3.49 2.36 -15.91
C PHE A 150 3.70 1.01 -16.59
N VAL A 151 2.59 0.28 -16.74
CA VAL A 151 2.57 -1.13 -17.16
C VAL A 151 1.28 -1.39 -17.94
N ASN A 152 1.30 -2.32 -18.89
CA ASN A 152 0.19 -2.64 -19.80
C ASN A 152 -0.98 -3.40 -19.13
N VAL A 153 -1.59 -2.78 -18.11
CA VAL A 153 -2.74 -3.30 -17.38
C VAL A 153 -3.85 -2.24 -17.32
N GLU A 154 -5.09 -2.66 -17.07
CA GLU A 154 -6.24 -1.75 -17.03
C GLU A 154 -6.10 -0.67 -15.95
N LYS A 155 -5.59 -1.05 -14.77
CA LYS A 155 -5.41 -0.17 -13.60
C LYS A 155 -3.97 0.31 -13.50
N ALA A 156 -3.53 1.09 -14.50
CA ALA A 156 -2.23 1.76 -14.50
C ALA A 156 -2.37 3.26 -14.18
N PRO A 157 -1.36 3.90 -13.57
CA PRO A 157 -0.14 3.28 -13.04
C PRO A 157 -0.42 2.50 -11.74
N VAL A 158 0.47 1.55 -11.42
CA VAL A 158 0.49 0.88 -10.11
C VAL A 158 1.45 1.62 -9.19
N ARG A 159 1.04 1.96 -7.97
CA ARG A 159 1.87 2.73 -7.04
C ARG A 159 2.59 1.81 -6.06
N LEU A 160 3.91 1.94 -5.99
CA LEU A 160 4.77 1.30 -4.99
C LEU A 160 5.20 2.33 -3.96
N THR A 161 5.26 1.95 -2.68
CA THR A 161 5.62 2.86 -1.59
C THR A 161 6.70 2.27 -0.68
N PHE A 162 7.47 3.13 -0.03
CA PHE A 162 8.27 2.72 1.11
C PHE A 162 8.33 3.81 2.17
N ALA A 163 8.61 3.42 3.41
CA ALA A 163 8.83 4.30 4.54
C ALA A 163 10.18 4.03 5.22
N ALA A 164 10.69 5.03 5.92
CA ALA A 164 11.85 4.93 6.79
C ALA A 164 11.81 6.01 7.88
N ASN A 165 12.56 5.81 8.97
CA ASN A 165 12.86 6.83 9.96
C ASN A 165 14.38 7.10 9.96
N ILE A 166 14.78 8.31 9.55
CA ILE A 166 16.20 8.67 9.42
C ILE A 166 16.71 9.22 10.76
N THR A 167 17.76 8.58 11.28
CA THR A 167 18.47 8.97 12.50
C THR A 167 19.87 9.51 12.19
N GLN A 168 20.44 10.29 13.10
CA GLN A 168 21.78 10.91 12.93
C GLN A 168 22.92 9.90 13.08
#